data_AF-A0A7W5NSL1-F1
#
_entry.id   AF-A0A7W5NSL1-F1
#
_cell.length_a   1.000
_cell.length_b   1.000
_cell.length_c   1.000
_cell.angle_alpha   90.00
_cell.angle_beta   90.00
_cell.angle_gamma   90.00
#
_symmetry.space_group_name_H-M   'P 1'
#
loop_
_entity.id
_entity.type
_entity.pdbx_description
1 polymer ?
#
loop_
_entity_poly.entity_id
_entity_poly.type
_entity_poly.pdbx_seq_one_letter_code
_entity_poly.pdbx_strand_id
1 'polypeptide(L)'
;MKIAQTLFLLVCLFSAPHLHAADTAGAEESPHAEAIRLVMQHRADEVRKMDEADQWWHDTEERTWSAKRPFGPGVVDSTHLFIVTYAIDGHIVGTWRVDTRTGEVAGPAESISAE
;
A
#
# COMPACT_ATOMS: atom_id res chain seq x y z
N MET A 1 -49.91 37.40 4.39
CA MET A 1 -49.68 36.00 3.96
C MET A 1 -48.33 35.88 3.24
N LYS A 2 -47.24 35.61 3.96
CA LYS A 2 -45.93 35.21 3.40
C LYS A 2 -45.19 34.35 4.43
N ILE A 3 -45.83 33.27 4.88
CA ILE A 3 -45.28 32.28 5.83
C ILE A 3 -44.92 30.99 5.05
N ALA A 4 -44.59 31.11 3.77
CA ALA A 4 -44.44 29.95 2.87
C ALA A 4 -43.14 30.03 2.04
N GLN A 5 -42.08 30.61 2.60
CA GLN A 5 -40.77 30.68 1.94
C GLN A 5 -39.61 30.23 2.84
N THR A 6 -39.92 29.72 4.02
CA THR A 6 -38.96 29.21 5.01
C THR A 6 -39.08 27.69 5.15
N LEU A 7 -39.29 26.98 4.03
CA LEU A 7 -39.43 25.51 4.04
C LEU A 7 -38.84 24.84 2.79
N PHE A 8 -37.87 25.49 2.14
CA PHE A 8 -37.13 24.92 0.99
C PHE A 8 -35.63 24.80 1.25
N LEU A 9 -35.23 24.75 2.53
CA LEU A 9 -33.82 24.62 2.95
C LEU A 9 -33.57 23.34 3.76
N LEU A 10 -34.53 22.41 3.79
CA LEU A 10 -34.47 21.21 4.64
C LEU A 10 -34.60 19.87 3.90
N VAL A 11 -34.64 19.85 2.56
CA VAL A 11 -34.87 18.61 1.77
C VAL A 11 -33.67 18.19 0.91
N CYS A 12 -32.59 18.99 0.85
CA CYS A 12 -31.36 18.57 0.16
C CYS A 12 -30.30 17.97 1.09
N LEU A 13 -30.55 17.87 2.40
CA LEU A 13 -29.64 17.29 3.40
C LEU A 13 -29.86 15.77 3.63
N PHE A 14 -30.78 15.13 2.91
CA PHE A 14 -31.15 13.72 3.12
C PHE A 14 -31.08 12.87 1.83
N SER A 15 -30.14 13.19 0.95
CA SER A 15 -29.76 12.27 -0.13
C SER A 15 -28.25 12.23 -0.20
N ALA A 16 -27.62 11.76 0.87
CA ALA A 16 -26.35 11.08 0.76
C ALA A 16 -26.67 9.73 0.09
N PRO A 17 -26.40 9.52 -1.22
CA PRO A 17 -26.30 8.17 -1.70
C PRO A 17 -25.19 7.54 -0.88
N HIS A 18 -25.57 6.55 -0.09
CA HIS A 18 -24.68 5.67 0.65
C HIS A 18 -23.42 5.42 -0.17
N LEU A 19 -22.27 5.74 0.42
CA LEU A 19 -20.99 5.22 -0.02
C LEU A 19 -21.22 3.74 -0.35
N HIS A 20 -21.10 3.37 -1.62
CA HIS A 20 -20.77 2.01 -1.95
C HIS A 20 -19.37 1.81 -1.35
N ALA A 21 -19.32 1.23 -0.15
CA ALA A 21 -18.19 0.42 0.22
C ALA A 21 -18.11 -0.64 -0.87
N ALA A 22 -17.16 -0.48 -1.80
CA ALA A 22 -16.81 -1.54 -2.71
C ALA A 22 -16.39 -2.71 -1.81
N ASP A 23 -17.28 -3.68 -1.71
CA ASP A 23 -17.03 -4.95 -1.05
C ASP A 23 -15.99 -5.68 -1.91
N THR A 24 -14.71 -5.35 -1.71
CA THR A 24 -13.57 -6.10 -2.26
C THR A 24 -13.33 -7.36 -1.44
N ALA A 25 -14.41 -8.07 -1.09
CA ALA A 25 -14.32 -9.38 -0.48
C ALA A 25 -14.10 -10.42 -1.59
N GLY A 26 -12.83 -10.80 -1.78
CA GLY A 26 -12.49 -12.05 -2.47
C GLY A 26 -11.75 -11.94 -3.80
N ALA A 27 -10.98 -10.87 -4.05
CA ALA A 27 -9.84 -11.04 -4.94
C ALA A 27 -8.82 -11.89 -4.18
N GLU A 28 -8.44 -13.07 -4.69
CA GLU A 28 -7.29 -13.80 -4.14
C GLU A 28 -6.09 -12.85 -4.16
N GLU A 29 -5.75 -12.30 -3.00
CA GLU A 29 -4.69 -11.32 -2.89
C GLU A 29 -3.38 -12.06 -3.12
N SER A 30 -2.77 -11.84 -4.28
CA SER A 30 -1.50 -12.45 -4.65
C SER A 30 -0.49 -12.23 -3.51
N PRO A 31 0.28 -13.25 -3.08
CA PRO A 31 1.32 -13.07 -2.05
C PRO A 31 2.30 -11.92 -2.35
N HIS A 32 2.48 -11.58 -3.63
CA HIS A 32 3.28 -10.44 -4.06
C HIS A 32 2.61 -9.11 -3.72
N ALA A 33 1.30 -9.01 -3.94
CA ALA A 33 0.51 -7.82 -3.58
C ALA A 33 0.45 -7.67 -2.05
N GLU A 34 0.28 -8.77 -1.32
CA GLU A 34 0.30 -8.79 0.14
C GLU A 34 1.66 -8.31 0.69
N ALA A 35 2.77 -8.75 0.10
CA ALA A 35 4.10 -8.29 0.52
C ALA A 35 4.26 -6.77 0.35
N ILE A 36 3.77 -6.20 -0.76
CA ILE A 36 3.77 -4.74 -0.97
C ILE A 36 2.87 -4.04 0.05
N ARG A 37 1.67 -4.59 0.30
CA ARG A 37 0.72 -4.06 1.28
C ARG A 37 1.34 -3.99 2.68
N LEU A 38 2.06 -5.03 3.10
CA LEU A 38 2.77 -5.05 4.37
C LEU A 38 3.84 -3.95 4.46
N VAL A 39 4.62 -3.71 3.39
CA VAL A 39 5.57 -2.57 3.38
C VAL A 39 4.84 -1.25 3.51
N MET A 40 3.78 -1.03 2.73
CA MET A 40 2.98 0.19 2.81
C MET A 40 2.38 0.40 4.21
N GLN A 41 2.01 -0.67 4.91
CA GLN A 41 1.45 -0.59 6.26
C GLN A 41 2.51 -0.32 7.33
N HIS A 42 3.64 -1.04 7.29
CA HIS A 42 4.64 -1.01 8.36
C HIS A 42 5.73 0.04 8.17
N ARG A 43 5.98 0.45 6.93
CA ARG A 43 7.05 1.39 6.54
C ARG A 43 6.52 2.62 5.81
N ALA A 44 5.23 2.94 5.99
CA ALA A 44 4.56 4.09 5.38
C ALA A 44 5.35 5.40 5.52
N ASP A 45 5.89 5.67 6.71
CA ASP A 45 6.63 6.90 6.98
C ASP A 45 8.00 6.93 6.30
N GLU A 46 8.62 5.77 6.10
CA GLU A 46 9.87 5.65 5.34
C GLU A 46 9.61 5.91 3.85
N VAL A 47 8.56 5.30 3.30
CA VAL A 47 8.13 5.52 1.90
C VAL A 47 7.78 6.99 1.67
N ARG A 48 7.01 7.61 2.58
CA ARG A 48 6.66 9.03 2.46
C ARG A 48 7.88 9.93 2.46
N LYS A 49 8.87 9.65 3.33
CA LYS A 49 10.13 10.40 3.34
C LYS A 49 10.90 10.25 2.03
N MET A 50 10.86 9.08 1.40
CA MET A 50 11.48 8.86 0.08
C MET A 50 10.77 9.67 -1.01
N ASP A 51 9.44 9.77 -0.97
CA ASP A 51 8.66 10.59 -1.92
C ASP A 51 8.89 12.09 -1.72
N GLU A 52 9.06 12.54 -0.49
CA GLU A 52 9.29 13.95 -0.13
C GLU A 52 10.77 14.37 -0.27
N ALA A 53 11.68 13.42 -0.49
CA ALA A 53 13.11 13.59 -0.21
C ALA A 53 13.78 14.70 -1.02
N ASP A 54 13.33 15.00 -2.25
CA ASP A 54 14.16 15.84 -3.12
C ASP A 54 13.48 16.95 -3.91
N GLN A 55 12.20 16.93 -4.30
CA GLN A 55 11.61 18.05 -5.07
C GLN A 55 10.10 17.90 -5.31
N TRP A 56 9.36 19.03 -5.26
CA TRP A 56 7.91 19.08 -5.50
C TRP A 56 7.46 18.61 -6.89
N TRP A 57 8.38 18.55 -7.87
CA TRP A 57 8.08 18.09 -9.23
C TRP A 57 8.22 16.57 -9.43
N HIS A 58 8.67 15.83 -8.42
CA HIS A 58 8.68 14.36 -8.47
C HIS A 58 7.26 13.78 -8.48
N ASP A 59 6.23 14.59 -8.21
CA ASP A 59 4.82 14.22 -8.32
C ASP A 59 4.46 13.60 -9.68
N THR A 60 5.15 13.98 -10.76
CA THR A 60 4.90 13.43 -12.10
C THR A 60 5.71 12.19 -12.44
N GLU A 61 6.70 11.82 -11.62
CA GLU A 61 7.58 10.69 -11.89
C GLU A 61 6.84 9.35 -11.68
N GLU A 62 7.22 8.34 -12.44
CA GLU A 62 6.64 7.01 -12.32
C GLU A 62 7.06 6.36 -10.99
N ARG A 63 6.10 5.72 -10.31
CA ARG A 63 6.33 4.93 -9.11
C ARG A 63 6.15 3.46 -9.44
N THR A 64 7.19 2.68 -9.20
CA THR A 64 7.17 1.26 -9.47
C THR A 64 7.43 0.47 -8.21
N TRP A 65 6.51 -0.43 -7.89
CA TRP A 65 6.66 -1.45 -6.87
C TRP A 65 7.00 -2.78 -7.52
N SER A 66 7.98 -3.49 -6.96
CA SER A 66 8.29 -4.86 -7.36
C SER A 66 8.38 -5.74 -6.13
N ALA A 67 7.78 -6.92 -6.20
CA ALA A 67 7.96 -7.98 -5.23
C ALA A 67 8.47 -9.21 -5.97
N LYS A 68 9.49 -9.86 -5.41
CA LYS A 68 10.02 -11.12 -5.93
C LYS A 68 10.46 -12.03 -4.80
N ARG A 69 10.40 -13.34 -5.04
CA ARG A 69 10.97 -14.31 -4.09
C ARG A 69 12.50 -14.24 -4.13
N PRO A 70 13.17 -14.31 -2.96
CA PRO A 70 14.63 -14.27 -2.90
C PRO A 70 15.29 -15.56 -3.41
N PHE A 71 14.58 -16.68 -3.36
CA PHE A 71 15.07 -17.99 -3.75
C PHE A 71 14.19 -18.62 -4.83
N GLY A 72 14.83 -19.34 -5.74
CA GLY A 72 14.13 -20.19 -6.71
C GLY A 72 13.54 -21.44 -6.04
N PRO A 73 12.72 -22.21 -6.78
CA PRO A 73 12.16 -23.46 -6.27
C PRO A 73 13.27 -24.42 -5.78
N GLY A 74 13.12 -24.99 -4.58
CA GLY A 74 14.17 -25.79 -3.94
C GLY A 74 13.72 -26.48 -2.64
N VAL A 75 14.68 -26.90 -1.81
CA VAL A 75 14.49 -27.75 -0.61
C VAL A 75 13.85 -26.99 0.57
N VAL A 76 13.95 -25.66 0.59
CA VAL A 76 13.41 -24.81 1.67
C VAL A 76 12.13 -24.14 1.17
N ASP A 77 11.05 -24.21 1.97
CA ASP A 77 9.84 -23.45 1.69
C ASP A 77 10.09 -21.96 1.92
N SER A 78 10.29 -21.22 0.83
CA SER A 78 10.43 -19.76 0.84
C SER A 78 9.26 -19.08 0.14
N THR A 79 8.09 -19.74 0.08
CA THR A 79 6.94 -19.25 -0.66
C THR A 79 6.33 -17.96 -0.07
N HIS A 80 6.59 -17.73 1.22
CA HIS A 80 6.16 -16.61 2.04
C HIS A 80 7.20 -15.48 2.12
N LEU A 81 8.42 -15.69 1.63
CA LEU A 81 9.50 -14.70 1.70
C LEU A 81 9.58 -13.88 0.41
N PHE A 82 9.65 -12.56 0.56
CA PHE A 82 9.73 -11.62 -0.55
C PHE A 82 10.81 -10.56 -0.32
N ILE A 83 11.42 -10.13 -1.41
CA ILE A 83 12.12 -8.86 -1.51
C ILE A 83 11.20 -7.89 -2.21
N VAL A 84 10.86 -6.80 -1.54
CA VAL A 84 10.06 -5.71 -2.10
C VAL A 84 10.97 -4.52 -2.36
N THR A 85 10.88 -3.94 -3.56
CA THR A 85 11.61 -2.73 -3.95
C THR A 85 10.64 -1.64 -4.37
N TYR A 86 10.94 -0.41 -3.97
CA TYR A 86 10.25 0.79 -4.41
C TYR A 86 11.20 1.65 -5.24
N ALA A 87 10.73 2.06 -6.42
CA ALA A 87 11.49 2.87 -7.35
C ALA A 87 10.71 4.10 -7.81
N ILE A 88 11.42 5.21 -8.01
CA ILE A 88 10.92 6.46 -8.57
C ILE A 88 11.73 6.75 -9.83
N ASP A 89 11.07 6.94 -10.98
CA ASP A 89 11.69 7.13 -12.30
C ASP A 89 12.75 6.05 -12.63
N GLY A 90 12.47 4.80 -12.26
CA GLY A 90 13.37 3.66 -12.46
C GLY A 90 14.55 3.56 -11.46
N HIS A 91 14.73 4.53 -10.56
CA HIS A 91 15.74 4.48 -9.50
C HIS A 91 15.19 3.83 -8.24
N ILE A 92 15.83 2.75 -7.76
CA ILE A 92 15.43 2.08 -6.51
C ILE A 92 15.80 2.97 -5.33
N VAL A 93 14.79 3.46 -4.61
CA VAL A 93 14.93 4.30 -3.43
C VAL A 93 14.67 3.55 -2.13
N GLY A 94 13.99 2.39 -2.19
CA GLY A 94 13.68 1.56 -1.03
C GLY A 94 13.76 0.06 -1.32
N THR A 95 14.16 -0.72 -0.31
CA THR A 95 14.21 -2.19 -0.39
C THR A 95 13.95 -2.82 0.97
N TRP A 96 13.05 -3.80 1.03
CA TRP A 96 12.67 -4.49 2.26
C TRP A 96 12.61 -6.01 2.05
N ARG A 97 12.89 -6.75 3.12
CA ARG A 97 12.58 -8.18 3.26
C ARG A 97 11.23 -8.31 3.94
N VAL A 98 10.35 -9.13 3.37
CA VAL A 98 8.99 -9.32 3.86
C VAL A 98 8.72 -10.81 4.05
N ASP A 99 8.18 -11.17 5.20
CA ASP A 99 7.60 -12.48 5.46
C ASP A 99 6.07 -12.32 5.54
N THR A 100 5.36 -12.81 4.52
CA THR A 100 3.89 -12.70 4.44
C THR A 100 3.16 -13.66 5.37
N ARG A 101 3.86 -14.64 5.97
CA ARG A 101 3.30 -15.57 6.94
C ARG A 101 3.28 -14.96 8.33
N THR A 102 4.34 -14.25 8.72
CA THR A 102 4.44 -13.58 10.03
C THR A 102 4.00 -12.11 9.99
N GLY A 103 3.96 -11.50 8.81
CA GLY A 103 3.71 -10.07 8.65
C GLY A 103 4.95 -9.20 8.93
N GLU A 104 6.13 -9.81 9.12
CA GLU A 104 7.35 -9.07 9.41
C GLU A 104 7.87 -8.33 8.16
N VAL A 105 8.28 -7.07 8.36
CA VAL A 105 8.91 -6.23 7.34
C VAL A 105 10.22 -5.68 7.89
N ALA A 106 11.33 -6.10 7.32
CA ALA A 106 12.68 -5.69 7.73
C ALA A 106 13.35 -4.84 6.64
N GLY A 107 14.01 -3.76 7.06
CA GLY A 107 14.87 -2.96 6.20
C GLY A 107 16.13 -3.71 5.72
N PRO A 108 16.97 -3.09 4.87
CA PRO A 108 18.13 -3.75 4.25
C PRO A 108 19.14 -4.32 5.25
N ALA A 109 19.34 -3.59 6.36
CA ALA A 109 20.28 -3.91 7.44
C ALA A 109 19.63 -4.65 8.62
N GLU A 110 18.32 -4.92 8.54
CA GLU A 110 17.56 -5.59 9.58
C GLU A 110 17.37 -7.08 9.22
N SER A 111 17.33 -7.93 10.24
CA SER A 111 17.05 -9.36 10.10
C SER A 111 15.57 -9.64 10.34
N ILE A 112 14.97 -10.48 9.50
CA ILE A 112 13.71 -11.17 9.80
C ILE A 112 14.00 -12.39 10.67
N SER A 113 13.13 -12.68 11.63
CA SER A 113 13.30 -13.85 12.50
C SER A 113 13.04 -15.11 11.67
N ALA A 114 14.08 -15.94 11.49
CA ALA A 114 13.93 -17.24 10.84
C ALA A 114 13.45 -18.26 11.88
N GLU A 115 12.18 -18.66 11.81
CA GLU A 115 11.65 -19.88 12.45
C GLU A 115 11.95 -21.12 11.61
#